data_AF-A0A286FAM2-F1
#
_entry.id   AF-A0A286FAM2-F1
#
_cell.length_a   1.000
_cell.length_b   1.000
_cell.length_c   1.000
_cell.angle_alpha   90.00
_cell.angle_beta   90.00
_cell.angle_gamma   90.00
#
_symmetry.space_group_name_H-M   'P 1'
#
loop_
_entity.id
_entity.type
_entity.pdbx_description
1 polymer ?
#
loop_
_entity_poly.entity_id
_entity_poly.type
_entity_poly.pdbx_seq_one_letter_code
_entity_poly.pdbx_strand_id
1 'polypeptide(L)'
;MPNNAKINSYKFTWIGGERNVYAFTTNEDVGYEIRFVPSAYLFVDYVDGHVNAFEMVIAVADNPNGSRLPADPLTEHTIRAIFYDFFRSLEHVIIYICDSADGREKARFRKFTMWYYRYIAKDLFNMDAWLPDGDRVTILSGILSTKHPYFSQFVELFKNLNEAEKE
;
A
#
# COMPACT_ATOMS: atom_id res chain seq x y z
N MET A 1 -24.87 -28.30 5.27
CA MET A 1 -23.42 -28.41 5.52
C MET A 1 -22.82 -27.04 5.28
N PRO A 2 -22.10 -26.39 6.21
CA PRO A 2 -21.47 -25.12 5.91
C PRO A 2 -20.30 -25.36 4.97
N ASN A 3 -20.28 -24.59 3.90
CA ASN A 3 -19.30 -24.62 2.83
C ASN A 3 -17.92 -24.27 3.41
N ASN A 4 -16.99 -25.22 3.40
CA ASN A 4 -15.63 -25.03 3.91
C ASN A 4 -14.85 -24.18 2.90
N ALA A 5 -15.12 -22.87 2.88
CA ALA A 5 -14.37 -21.92 2.06
C ALA A 5 -12.91 -21.98 2.51
N LYS A 6 -12.00 -22.42 1.62
CA LYS A 6 -10.56 -22.37 1.86
C LYS A 6 -10.21 -20.97 2.36
N ILE A 7 -9.69 -20.90 3.58
CA ILE A 7 -9.15 -19.66 4.12
C ILE A 7 -7.96 -19.29 3.22
N ASN A 8 -8.12 -18.26 2.41
CA ASN A 8 -7.13 -17.85 1.40
C ASN A 8 -6.08 -16.89 1.96
N SER A 9 -6.03 -16.64 3.28
CA SER A 9 -5.07 -15.75 3.93
C SER A 9 -4.65 -16.28 5.30
N TYR A 10 -3.53 -15.82 5.84
CA TYR A 10 -3.21 -16.01 7.25
C TYR A 10 -4.21 -15.25 8.14
N LYS A 11 -4.32 -15.71 9.38
CA LYS A 11 -4.99 -14.95 10.43
C LYS A 11 -4.10 -13.75 10.77
N PHE A 12 -4.68 -12.56 10.74
CA PHE A 12 -4.02 -11.33 11.17
C PHE A 12 -4.75 -10.72 12.36
N THR A 13 -4.06 -9.85 13.10
CA THR A 13 -4.62 -9.14 14.26
C THR A 13 -4.37 -7.65 14.10
N TRP A 14 -5.40 -6.83 14.39
CA TRP A 14 -5.23 -5.39 14.54
C TRP A 14 -4.65 -5.09 15.92
N ILE A 15 -3.44 -4.53 15.94
CA ILE A 15 -2.75 -4.09 17.16
C ILE A 15 -3.19 -2.65 17.51
N GLY A 16 -3.52 -1.84 16.51
CA GLY A 16 -3.94 -0.45 16.69
C GLY A 16 -2.77 0.52 16.82
N GLY A 17 -2.96 1.55 17.64
CA GLY A 17 -2.02 2.66 17.82
C GLY A 17 -2.08 3.71 16.70
N GLU A 18 -1.27 4.77 16.83
CA GLU A 18 -1.26 5.92 15.92
C GLU A 18 -0.91 5.57 14.47
N ARG A 19 -0.27 4.42 14.25
CA ARG A 19 0.15 3.93 12.92
C ARG A 19 -0.74 2.81 12.37
N ASN A 20 -1.87 2.53 13.01
CA ASN A 20 -2.85 1.52 12.59
C ASN A 20 -2.20 0.18 12.23
N VAL A 21 -1.52 -0.44 13.20
CA VAL A 21 -0.68 -1.61 12.95
C VAL A 21 -1.52 -2.88 12.90
N TYR A 22 -1.27 -3.70 11.89
CA TYR A 22 -1.74 -5.07 11.74
C TYR A 22 -0.52 -6.00 11.75
N ALA A 23 -0.66 -7.19 12.34
CA ALA A 23 0.38 -8.21 12.33
C ALA A 23 -0.16 -9.59 11.96
N PHE A 24 0.68 -10.38 11.28
CA PHE A 24 0.45 -11.80 11.02
C PHE A 24 1.77 -12.55 10.93
N THR A 25 1.71 -13.86 11.14
CA THR A 25 2.85 -14.77 11.01
C THR A 25 2.53 -15.81 9.95
N THR A 26 3.47 -16.08 9.04
CA THR A 26 3.32 -17.10 8.01
C THR A 26 3.54 -18.50 8.58
N ASN A 27 3.33 -19.54 7.77
CA ASN A 27 3.63 -20.93 8.17
C ASN A 27 5.14 -21.21 8.32
N GLU A 28 5.99 -20.32 7.79
CA GLU A 28 7.45 -20.40 7.87
C GLU A 28 8.00 -19.52 9.00
N ASP A 29 7.15 -19.17 9.97
CA ASP A 29 7.44 -18.33 11.13
C ASP A 29 7.97 -16.92 10.82
N VAL A 30 7.72 -16.42 9.60
CA VAL A 30 8.04 -15.04 9.23
C VAL A 30 6.95 -14.11 9.78
N GLY A 31 7.34 -13.17 10.64
CA GLY A 31 6.47 -12.15 11.20
C GLY A 31 6.40 -10.92 10.30
N TYR A 32 5.19 -10.51 9.95
CA TYR A 32 4.92 -9.30 9.16
C TYR A 32 4.15 -8.27 9.98
N GLU A 33 4.49 -7.00 9.76
CA GLU A 33 3.70 -5.85 10.19
C GLU A 33 3.26 -5.03 8.99
N ILE A 34 1.96 -4.76 8.90
CA ILE A 34 1.36 -3.84 7.92
C ILE A 34 0.88 -2.62 8.69
N ARG A 35 1.35 -1.44 8.30
CA ARG A 35 1.04 -0.18 9.00
C ARG A 35 0.37 0.78 8.03
N PHE A 36 -0.60 1.54 8.51
CA PHE A 36 -1.22 2.64 7.78
C PHE A 36 -0.94 3.93 8.55
N VAL A 37 0.19 4.55 8.24
CA VAL A 37 0.70 5.74 8.93
C VAL A 37 -0.07 6.97 8.42
N PRO A 38 -0.70 7.78 9.27
CA PRO A 38 -1.34 9.01 8.84
C PRO A 38 -0.34 9.93 8.12
N SER A 39 -0.63 10.23 6.86
CA SER A 39 0.24 10.97 5.94
C SER A 39 -0.50 12.10 5.21
N ALA A 40 -1.53 12.66 5.84
CA ALA A 40 -2.28 13.81 5.33
C ALA A 40 -1.40 15.02 5.00
N TYR A 41 -0.29 15.18 5.74
CA TYR A 41 0.68 16.26 5.55
C TYR A 41 1.30 16.29 4.14
N LEU A 42 1.27 15.17 3.40
CA LEU A 42 1.76 15.12 2.01
C LEU A 42 0.87 15.90 1.03
N PHE A 43 -0.37 16.23 1.43
CA PHE A 43 -1.39 16.77 0.54
C PHE A 43 -1.95 18.13 0.99
N VAL A 44 -1.42 18.70 2.08
CA VAL A 44 -1.96 19.93 2.70
C VAL A 44 -1.90 21.16 1.79
N ASP A 45 -0.92 21.21 0.88
CA ASP A 45 -0.75 22.31 -0.08
C ASP A 45 -1.46 22.06 -1.42
N TYR A 46 -2.06 20.88 -1.60
CA TYR A 46 -2.60 20.42 -2.88
C TYR A 46 -4.10 20.19 -2.89
N VAL A 47 -4.69 19.89 -1.74
CA VAL A 47 -6.11 19.56 -1.61
C VAL A 47 -6.76 20.46 -0.57
N ASP A 48 -7.72 21.26 -1.01
CA ASP A 48 -8.51 22.14 -0.14
C ASP A 48 -9.50 21.30 0.70
N GLY A 49 -9.00 20.74 1.81
CA GLY A 49 -9.82 19.97 2.75
C GLY A 49 -9.04 19.04 3.66
N HIS A 50 -9.77 18.42 4.59
CA HIS A 50 -9.21 17.34 5.41
C HIS A 50 -9.12 16.05 4.57
N VAL A 51 -7.89 15.62 4.31
CA VAL A 51 -7.58 14.37 3.59
C VAL A 51 -7.23 13.29 4.62
N ASN A 52 -7.94 12.15 4.57
CA ASN A 52 -7.54 10.96 5.31
C ASN A 52 -6.57 10.12 4.47
N ALA A 53 -5.33 10.60 4.36
CA ALA A 53 -4.27 9.89 3.65
C ALA A 53 -3.43 9.05 4.59
N PHE A 54 -3.07 7.84 4.15
CA PHE A 54 -2.24 6.92 4.91
C PHE A 54 -1.15 6.30 4.04
N GLU A 55 0.09 6.32 4.51
CA GLU A 55 1.15 5.52 3.94
C GLU A 55 1.02 4.06 4.40
N MET A 56 0.88 3.15 3.45
CA MET A 56 0.92 1.72 3.70
C MET A 56 2.37 1.23 3.72
N VAL A 57 2.82 0.74 4.86
CA VAL A 57 4.15 0.16 5.04
C VAL A 57 4.02 -1.35 5.23
N ILE A 58 4.73 -2.12 4.41
CA ILE A 58 4.83 -3.58 4.53
C ILE A 58 6.22 -3.90 5.09
N ALA A 59 6.28 -4.32 6.35
CA ALA A 59 7.53 -4.64 7.04
C ALA A 59 7.61 -6.12 7.43
N VAL A 60 8.80 -6.69 7.32
CA VAL A 60 9.15 -7.96 7.97
C VAL A 60 9.63 -7.61 9.36
N ALA A 61 8.84 -7.95 10.39
CA ALA A 61 9.15 -7.67 11.77
C ALA A 61 10.06 -8.74 12.39
N ASP A 62 9.90 -9.99 11.95
CA ASP A 62 10.73 -11.11 12.37
C ASP A 62 10.98 -12.08 11.20
N ASN A 63 12.20 -12.60 11.09
CA ASN A 63 12.59 -13.59 10.11
C ASN A 63 13.61 -14.54 10.75
N PRO A 64 13.15 -15.53 11.54
CA PRO A 64 14.01 -16.40 12.32
C PRO A 64 14.94 -17.25 11.44
N ASN A 65 14.57 -17.48 10.18
CA ASN A 65 15.33 -18.27 9.24
C ASN A 65 16.46 -17.49 8.55
N GLY A 66 16.61 -16.18 8.81
CA GLY A 66 17.71 -15.32 8.35
C GLY A 66 17.94 -15.26 6.83
N SER A 67 17.06 -15.90 6.06
CA SER A 67 17.24 -16.24 4.65
C SER A 67 16.27 -15.46 3.77
N ARG A 68 16.43 -15.62 2.45
CA ARG A 68 15.54 -15.05 1.43
C ARG A 68 14.10 -15.49 1.71
N LEU A 69 13.19 -14.52 1.82
CA LEU A 69 11.76 -14.80 1.98
C LEU A 69 11.26 -15.76 0.88
N PRO A 70 10.66 -16.89 1.23
CA PRO A 70 10.08 -17.79 0.25
C PRO A 70 8.92 -17.11 -0.49
N ALA A 71 8.66 -17.54 -1.72
CA ALA A 71 7.47 -17.10 -2.44
C ALA A 71 6.25 -17.75 -1.80
N ASP A 72 5.41 -16.93 -1.17
CA ASP A 72 4.21 -17.39 -0.49
C ASP A 72 2.98 -16.58 -0.95
N PRO A 73 2.08 -17.20 -1.74
CA PRO A 73 0.85 -16.55 -2.20
C PRO A 73 -0.11 -16.14 -1.07
N LEU A 74 -0.08 -16.81 0.09
CA LEU A 74 -0.95 -16.45 1.22
C LEU A 74 -0.55 -15.10 1.81
N THR A 75 0.72 -14.72 1.76
CA THR A 75 1.19 -13.38 2.16
C THR A 75 0.49 -12.29 1.35
N GLU A 76 0.40 -12.43 0.02
CA GLU A 76 -0.31 -11.48 -0.87
C GLU A 76 -1.80 -11.37 -0.50
N HIS A 77 -2.45 -12.52 -0.33
CA HIS A 77 -3.87 -12.55 0.04
C HIS A 77 -4.13 -11.97 1.43
N THR A 78 -3.20 -12.13 2.36
CA THR A 78 -3.30 -11.58 3.72
C THR A 78 -3.15 -10.07 3.72
N ILE A 79 -2.16 -9.55 3.01
CA ILE A 79 -1.96 -8.10 2.89
C ILE A 79 -3.17 -7.46 2.20
N ARG A 80 -3.74 -8.11 1.18
CA ARG A 80 -5.00 -7.68 0.58
C ARG A 80 -6.16 -7.66 1.59
N ALA A 81 -6.31 -8.73 2.39
CA ALA A 81 -7.37 -8.79 3.39
C ALA A 81 -7.24 -7.66 4.43
N ILE A 82 -6.00 -7.38 4.88
CA ILE A 82 -5.69 -6.24 5.76
C ILE A 82 -5.99 -4.90 5.07
N PHE A 83 -5.62 -4.73 3.81
CA PHE A 83 -5.92 -3.53 3.03
C PHE A 83 -7.43 -3.24 3.03
N TYR A 84 -8.28 -4.24 2.74
CA TYR A 84 -9.74 -4.04 2.75
C TYR A 84 -10.34 -3.90 4.14
N ASP A 85 -9.73 -4.50 5.17
CA ASP A 85 -10.15 -4.29 6.56
C ASP A 85 -9.93 -2.83 6.99
N PHE A 86 -8.80 -2.25 6.57
CA PHE A 86 -8.46 -0.85 6.87
C PHE A 86 -9.16 0.16 5.95
N PHE A 87 -9.27 -0.13 4.65
CA PHE A 87 -9.72 0.82 3.63
C PHE A 87 -11.20 1.19 3.81
N ARG A 88 -11.48 2.39 4.34
CA ARG A 88 -12.83 2.96 4.45
C ARG A 88 -13.16 3.73 3.18
N SER A 89 -14.09 3.18 2.41
CA SER A 89 -14.12 3.30 0.96
C SER A 89 -14.27 4.71 0.38
N LEU A 90 -14.82 5.70 1.09
CA LEU A 90 -15.07 7.02 0.51
C LEU A 90 -14.10 8.11 0.97
N GLU A 91 -13.32 7.86 2.01
CA GLU A 91 -12.53 8.89 2.68
C GLU A 91 -11.03 8.61 2.64
N HIS A 92 -10.63 7.34 2.54
CA HIS A 92 -9.22 6.97 2.61
C HIS A 92 -8.52 7.12 1.26
N VAL A 93 -7.32 7.70 1.32
CA VAL A 93 -6.32 7.63 0.26
C VAL A 93 -5.14 6.84 0.80
N ILE A 94 -4.78 5.74 0.14
CA ILE A 94 -3.65 4.90 0.55
C ILE A 94 -2.48 5.16 -0.37
N ILE A 95 -1.34 5.52 0.19
CA ILE A 95 -0.10 5.76 -0.53
C ILE A 95 0.85 4.60 -0.25
N TYR A 96 1.44 4.03 -1.29
CA TYR A 96 2.51 3.06 -1.18
C TYR A 96 3.78 3.63 -1.78
N ILE A 97 4.81 3.80 -0.95
CA ILE A 97 6.09 4.40 -1.35
C ILE A 97 7.11 3.29 -1.55
N CYS A 98 7.61 3.15 -2.78
CA CYS A 98 8.75 2.33 -3.11
C CYS A 98 10.02 3.18 -3.00
N ASP A 99 10.53 3.37 -1.78
CA ASP A 99 11.79 4.08 -1.53
C ASP A 99 12.95 3.42 -2.31
N SER A 100 13.82 4.25 -2.88
CA SER A 100 14.98 3.88 -3.68
C SER A 100 16.19 3.41 -2.86
N ALA A 101 16.19 3.53 -1.53
CA ALA A 101 17.36 3.32 -0.66
C ALA A 101 18.15 2.00 -0.88
N ASP A 102 17.47 0.89 -1.20
CA ASP A 102 18.10 -0.43 -1.44
C ASP A 102 18.22 -0.81 -2.94
N GLY A 103 17.83 0.08 -3.86
CA GLY A 103 17.82 -0.17 -5.31
C GLY A 103 16.77 -1.18 -5.79
N ARG A 104 15.76 -1.50 -4.97
CA ARG A 104 14.69 -2.47 -5.27
C ARG A 104 13.34 -1.82 -5.52
N GLU A 105 13.27 -0.51 -5.68
CA GLU A 105 12.04 0.26 -5.91
C GLU A 105 11.22 -0.30 -7.08
N LYS A 106 11.85 -0.58 -8.23
CA LYS A 106 11.18 -1.15 -9.42
C LYS A 106 10.64 -2.57 -9.18
N ALA A 107 11.32 -3.35 -8.34
CA ALA A 107 10.88 -4.70 -7.99
C ALA A 107 9.68 -4.66 -7.03
N ARG A 108 9.68 -3.73 -6.06
CA ARG A 108 8.57 -3.48 -5.14
C ARG A 108 7.35 -2.94 -5.90
N PHE A 109 7.55 -1.96 -6.79
CA PHE A 109 6.52 -1.43 -7.66
C PHE A 109 5.86 -2.52 -8.50
N ARG A 110 6.64 -3.30 -9.25
CA ARG A 110 6.10 -4.40 -10.08
C ARG A 110 5.28 -5.40 -9.28
N LYS A 111 5.71 -5.74 -8.07
CA LYS A 111 4.93 -6.63 -7.19
C LYS A 111 3.61 -5.99 -6.78
N PHE A 112 3.65 -4.74 -6.31
CA PHE A 112 2.46 -4.01 -5.89
C PHE A 112 1.47 -3.83 -7.04
N THR A 113 1.92 -3.39 -8.21
CA THR A 113 1.11 -3.23 -9.42
C THR A 113 0.45 -4.56 -9.82
N MET A 114 1.20 -5.67 -9.78
CA MET A 114 0.63 -7.00 -10.04
C MET A 114 -0.49 -7.34 -9.05
N TRP A 115 -0.29 -7.07 -7.76
CA TRP A 115 -1.28 -7.33 -6.71
C TRP A 115 -2.53 -6.49 -6.92
N TYR A 116 -2.35 -5.21 -7.25
CA TYR A 116 -3.42 -4.28 -7.57
C TYR A 116 -4.29 -4.82 -8.71
N TYR A 117 -3.72 -5.05 -9.89
CA TYR A 117 -4.50 -5.46 -11.06
C TYR A 117 -5.13 -6.85 -10.93
N ARG A 118 -4.55 -7.73 -10.12
CA ARG A 118 -5.07 -9.09 -9.95
C ARG A 118 -6.26 -9.15 -9.00
N TYR A 119 -6.29 -8.28 -7.99
CA TYR A 119 -7.15 -8.50 -6.83
C TYR A 119 -7.88 -7.28 -6.27
N ILE A 120 -7.58 -6.07 -6.76
CA ILE A 120 -8.24 -4.86 -6.26
C ILE A 120 -9.58 -4.62 -6.97
N ALA A 121 -10.55 -4.12 -6.20
CA ALA A 121 -11.92 -3.89 -6.64
C ALA A 121 -12.00 -2.80 -7.70
N LYS A 122 -12.99 -2.93 -8.60
CA LYS A 122 -13.15 -2.05 -9.78
C LYS A 122 -13.50 -0.61 -9.44
N ASP A 123 -13.98 -0.35 -8.24
CA ASP A 123 -14.34 0.97 -7.75
C ASP A 123 -13.16 1.70 -7.10
N LEU A 124 -11.99 1.05 -6.99
CA LEU A 124 -10.73 1.66 -6.61
C LEU A 124 -9.92 2.03 -7.85
N PHE A 125 -9.17 3.12 -7.73
CA PHE A 125 -8.32 3.66 -8.77
C PHE A 125 -6.89 3.78 -8.25
N ASN A 126 -5.93 3.34 -9.06
CA ASN A 126 -4.51 3.48 -8.79
C ASN A 126 -3.92 4.57 -9.68
N MET A 127 -3.09 5.40 -9.09
CA MET A 127 -2.29 6.41 -9.76
C MET A 127 -0.84 6.26 -9.33
N ASP A 128 0.09 6.37 -10.28
CA ASP A 128 1.50 6.19 -10.03
C ASP A 128 2.26 7.49 -10.33
N ALA A 129 3.24 7.81 -9.50
CA ALA A 129 4.15 8.94 -9.67
C ALA A 129 5.60 8.50 -9.50
N TRP A 130 6.49 9.07 -10.31
CA TRP A 130 7.93 8.88 -10.21
C TRP A 130 8.55 10.21 -9.79
N LEU A 131 9.32 10.19 -8.71
CA LEU A 131 9.96 11.37 -8.14
C LEU A 131 11.48 11.22 -8.19
N PRO A 132 12.20 12.21 -8.74
CA PRO A 132 13.65 12.25 -8.65
C PRO A 132 14.14 12.22 -7.20
N ASP A 133 15.13 11.38 -6.92
CA ASP A 133 15.75 11.21 -5.60
C ASP A 133 17.27 11.06 -5.78
N GLY A 134 17.94 12.20 -6.01
CA GLY A 134 19.34 12.23 -6.45
C GLY A 134 19.52 11.51 -7.78
N ASP A 135 20.40 10.49 -7.82
CA ASP A 135 20.62 9.63 -9.00
C ASP A 135 19.59 8.49 -9.12
N ARG A 136 18.59 8.45 -8.23
CA ARG A 136 17.56 7.41 -8.16
C ARG A 136 16.18 8.00 -8.38
N VAL A 137 15.19 7.11 -8.37
CA VAL A 137 13.78 7.48 -8.46
C VAL A 137 13.04 6.84 -7.29
N THR A 138 12.20 7.60 -6.61
CA THR A 138 11.21 7.06 -5.68
C THR A 138 9.90 6.89 -6.43
N ILE A 139 9.28 5.72 -6.32
CA ILE A 139 8.00 5.44 -7.00
C ILE A 139 6.89 5.47 -5.96
N LEU A 140 5.84 6.26 -6.22
CA LEU A 140 4.66 6.35 -5.37
C LEU A 140 3.47 5.77 -6.12
N SER A 141 2.68 4.94 -5.42
CA SER A 141 1.37 4.50 -5.89
C SER A 141 0.29 5.00 -4.93
N GLY A 142 -0.67 5.75 -5.43
CA GLY A 142 -1.85 6.20 -4.69
C GLY A 142 -3.08 5.36 -5.06
N ILE A 143 -3.81 4.86 -4.07
CA ILE A 143 -5.07 4.15 -4.23
C ILE A 143 -6.18 4.90 -3.47
N LEU A 144 -7.29 5.16 -4.16
CA LEU A 144 -8.49 5.75 -3.58
C LEU A 144 -9.73 5.24 -4.31
N SER A 145 -10.92 5.51 -3.78
CA SER A 145 -12.15 5.21 -4.51
C SER A 145 -12.38 6.19 -5.65
N THR A 146 -12.93 5.69 -6.75
CA THR A 146 -13.46 6.49 -7.86
C THR A 146 -14.59 7.44 -7.43
N LYS A 147 -15.17 7.25 -6.24
CA LYS A 147 -16.19 8.12 -5.63
C LYS A 147 -15.63 9.07 -4.57
N HIS A 148 -14.31 9.12 -4.39
CA HIS A 148 -13.69 9.99 -3.41
C HIS A 148 -14.00 11.47 -3.74
N PRO A 149 -14.38 12.33 -2.76
CA PRO A 149 -14.77 13.72 -3.01
C PRO A 149 -13.70 14.54 -3.75
N TYR A 150 -12.44 14.23 -3.49
CA TYR A 150 -11.29 14.90 -4.09
C TYR A 150 -10.64 14.09 -5.23
N PHE A 151 -11.34 13.12 -5.82
CA PHE A 151 -10.79 12.21 -6.84
C PHE A 151 -10.02 12.93 -7.94
N SER A 152 -10.62 13.95 -8.57
CA SER A 152 -10.00 14.70 -9.66
C SER A 152 -8.73 15.43 -9.23
N GLN A 153 -8.69 15.98 -8.01
CA GLN A 153 -7.52 16.69 -7.48
C GLN A 153 -6.34 15.74 -7.28
N PHE A 154 -6.58 14.52 -6.78
CA PHE A 154 -5.52 13.52 -6.65
C PHE A 154 -5.00 13.05 -8.02
N VAL A 155 -5.88 12.83 -8.99
CA VAL A 155 -5.46 12.45 -10.35
C VAL A 155 -4.61 13.55 -10.98
N GLU A 156 -5.01 14.81 -10.84
CA GLU A 156 -4.25 15.96 -11.34
C GLU A 156 -2.91 16.10 -10.63
N LEU A 157 -2.88 15.94 -9.30
CA LEU A 157 -1.64 15.96 -8.52
C LEU A 157 -0.63 14.92 -9.02
N PHE A 158 -1.03 13.66 -9.12
CA PHE A 158 -0.12 12.60 -9.58
C PHE A 158 0.33 12.80 -11.03
N LYS A 159 -0.52 13.38 -11.88
CA LYS A 159 -0.13 13.78 -13.23
C LYS A 159 0.95 14.87 -13.20
N ASN A 160 0.76 15.92 -12.40
CA ASN A 160 1.70 17.03 -12.28
C ASN A 160 3.05 16.58 -11.71
N LEU A 161 3.05 15.67 -10.73
CA LEU A 161 4.27 15.06 -10.19
C LEU A 161 5.11 14.37 -11.27
N ASN A 162 4.45 13.72 -12.24
CA ASN A 162 5.13 13.07 -13.37
C ASN A 162 5.59 14.05 -14.47
N GLU A 163 4.95 15.22 -14.57
CA GLU A 163 5.34 16.24 -15.55
C GLU A 163 6.55 17.05 -15.07
N ALA A 164 6.66 17.26 -13.76
CA ALA A 164 7.85 17.86 -13.12
C ALA A 164 9.15 17.03 -13.31
N GLU A 165 9.05 15.79 -13.80
CA GLU A 165 10.22 14.97 -14.18
C GLU A 165 10.94 15.44 -15.47
N LYS A 166 10.32 16.33 -16.26
CA LYS A 166 10.79 16.69 -17.60
C LYS A 166 11.50 18.04 -17.71
N GLU A 167 11.58 18.79 -16.62
CA GLU A 167 12.30 20.08 -16.54
C GLU A 167 13.68 19.90 -15.89
#